data_AF-A0A173QVQ7-F1
#
_entry.id   AF-A0A173QVQ7-F1
#
_cell.length_a   1.000
_cell.length_b   1.000
_cell.length_c   1.000
_cell.angle_alpha   90.00
_cell.angle_beta   90.00
_cell.angle_gamma   90.00
#
_symmetry.space_group_name_H-M   'P 1'
#
loop_
_entity.id
_entity.type
_entity.pdbx_description
1 polymer ?
#
loop_
_entity_poly.entity_id
_entity_poly.type
_entity_poly.pdbx_seq_one_letter_code
_entity_poly.pdbx_strand_id
1 'polypeptide(L)' 'MSIYEYNKDFEEKKLRKAEFEYGQHELLKTQIQKKLAKGKSFNEIADALEGSPLVIQNFINELEYEKAHSELNL' A
#
# COMPACT_ATOMS: atom_id res chain seq x y z
N MET A 1 -34.16 11.77 -8.85
CA MET A 1 -33.24 10.62 -8.87
C MET A 1 -33.42 9.84 -10.17
N SER A 2 -32.66 10.30 -11.16
CA SER A 2 -32.51 9.64 -12.46
C SER A 2 -31.50 8.48 -12.33
N ILE A 3 -31.62 7.46 -13.19
CA ILE A 3 -30.62 6.37 -13.30
C ILE A 3 -29.18 6.90 -13.51
N TYR A 4 -29.03 8.12 -14.01
CA TYR A 4 -27.74 8.80 -14.19
C TYR A 4 -27.15 9.36 -12.88
N GLU A 5 -27.98 9.81 -11.93
CA GLU A 5 -27.51 10.30 -10.62
C GLU A 5 -27.04 9.15 -9.73
N TYR A 6 -27.71 7.98 -9.82
CA TYR A 6 -27.34 6.77 -9.07
C TYR A 6 -25.95 6.23 -9.47
N ASN A 7 -25.60 6.29 -10.75
CA ASN A 7 -24.30 5.85 -11.24
C ASN A 7 -23.15 6.75 -10.78
N LYS A 8 -23.39 8.07 -10.68
CA LYS A 8 -22.37 9.02 -10.22
C LYS A 8 -22.04 8.84 -8.74
N ASP A 9 -23.06 8.71 -7.89
CA ASP A 9 -22.86 8.49 -6.44
C ASP A 9 -22.15 7.15 -6.15
N PHE A 10 -22.39 6.14 -6.98
CA PHE A 10 -21.72 4.84 -6.87
C PHE A 10 -20.23 4.93 -7.23
N GLU A 11 -19.90 5.59 -8.35
CA GLU A 11 -18.51 5.79 -8.77
C GLU A 11 -17.73 6.67 -7.79
N GLU A 12 -18.33 7.74 -7.26
CA GLU A 12 -17.68 8.58 -6.24
C GLU A 12 -17.41 7.81 -4.93
N LYS A 13 -18.35 6.94 -4.51
CA LYS A 13 -18.13 6.06 -3.34
C LYS A 13 -17.02 5.04 -3.58
N LYS A 14 -16.92 4.51 -4.80
CA LYS A 14 -15.87 3.58 -5.21
C LYS A 14 -14.50 4.28 -5.23
N LEU A 15 -14.43 5.49 -5.78
CA LEU A 15 -13.21 6.29 -5.81
C LEU A 15 -12.73 6.62 -4.39
N ARG A 16 -13.63 7.08 -3.52
CA ARG A 16 -13.31 7.40 -2.11
C ARG A 16 -12.78 6.19 -1.33
N LYS A 17 -13.34 4.99 -1.59
CA LYS A 17 -12.85 3.73 -1.01
C LYS A 17 -11.44 3.41 -1.49
N ALA A 18 -11.20 3.52 -2.79
CA ALA A 18 -9.88 3.29 -3.37
C ALA A 18 -8.83 4.27 -2.84
N GLU A 19 -9.16 5.56 -2.72
CA GLU A 19 -8.27 6.58 -2.13
C GLU A 19 -7.93 6.27 -0.67
N PHE A 20 -8.93 5.84 0.10
CA PHE A 20 -8.71 5.45 1.49
C PHE A 20 -7.82 4.20 1.60
N GLU A 21 -8.09 3.17 0.80
CA GLU A 21 -7.29 1.94 0.75
C GLU A 21 -5.86 2.23 0.31
N TYR A 22 -5.67 3.09 -0.69
CA TYR A 22 -4.35 3.57 -1.11
C TYR A 22 -3.61 4.31 0.01
N GLY A 23 -4.30 5.20 0.74
CA GLY A 23 -3.71 5.89 1.89
C GLY A 23 -3.24 4.93 3.00
N GLN A 24 -4.00 3.88 3.29
CA GLN A 24 -3.58 2.83 4.24
C GLN A 24 -2.38 2.04 3.71
N HIS A 25 -2.38 1.74 2.41
CA HIS A 25 -1.30 1.02 1.74
C HIS A 25 0.03 1.79 1.81
N GLU A 26 0.04 3.07 1.49
CA GLU A 26 1.23 3.93 1.53
C GLU A 26 1.75 4.13 2.96
N LEU A 27 0.84 4.25 3.93
CA LEU A 27 1.21 4.30 5.35
C LEU A 27 1.94 3.02 5.77
N LEU A 28 1.43 1.85 5.34
CA LEU A 28 2.05 0.56 5.64
C LEU A 28 3.42 0.40 4.96
N LYS A 29 3.55 0.78 3.67
CA LYS A 29 4.85 0.86 2.97
C LYS A 29 5.87 1.67 3.76
N THR A 30 5.49 2.88 4.17
CA THR A 30 6.36 3.79 4.93
C THR A 30 6.80 3.19 6.26
N GLN A 31 5.90 2.49 6.97
CA GLN A 31 6.24 1.83 8.23
C GLN A 31 7.23 0.68 8.02
N ILE A 32 7.01 -0.14 6.98
CA ILE A 32 7.90 -1.25 6.62
C ILE A 32 9.29 -0.72 6.26
N GLN A 33 9.38 0.28 5.37
CA GLN A 33 10.64 0.93 5.00
C GLN A 33 11.41 1.46 6.22
N LYS A 34 10.73 2.17 7.14
CA LYS A 34 11.35 2.69 8.36
C LYS A 34 11.89 1.59 9.27
N LYS A 35 11.25 0.42 9.33
CA LYS A 35 11.72 -0.71 10.13
C LYS A 35 12.86 -1.46 9.46
N LEU A 36 12.84 -1.61 8.13
CA LEU A 36 13.96 -2.15 7.36
C LEU A 36 15.21 -1.27 7.47
N ALA A 37 15.04 0.06 7.40
CA ALA A 37 16.14 1.01 7.62
C ALA A 37 16.75 0.92 9.03
N LYS A 38 16.03 0.37 10.01
CA LYS A 38 16.53 0.07 11.37
C LYS A 38 17.16 -1.31 11.48
N GLY A 39 17.27 -2.06 10.39
CA GLY A 39 17.85 -3.41 10.35
C GLY A 39 16.93 -4.52 10.85
N LYS A 40 15.61 -4.28 10.99
CA LYS A 40 14.66 -5.33 11.40
C LYS A 40 14.42 -6.32 10.28
N SER A 41 14.34 -7.60 10.64
CA SER A 41 13.96 -8.68 9.71
C SER A 41 12.46 -8.66 9.38
N PHE A 42 12.08 -9.34 8.29
CA PHE A 42 10.68 -9.45 7.85
C PHE A 42 9.76 -10.04 8.94
N ASN A 43 10.22 -11.05 9.69
CA ASN A 43 9.47 -11.66 10.79
C ASN A 43 9.21 -10.66 11.92
N GLU A 44 10.25 -9.92 12.34
CA GLU A 44 10.10 -8.91 13.41
C GLU A 44 9.21 -7.74 12.97
N ILE A 45 9.19 -7.42 11.68
CA ILE A 45 8.28 -6.42 11.12
C ILE A 45 6.85 -6.93 11.13
N ALA A 46 6.63 -8.17 10.72
CA ALA A 46 5.32 -8.83 10.74
C ALA A 46 4.75 -8.87 12.16
N ASP A 47 5.53 -9.35 13.13
CA ASP A 47 5.15 -9.37 14.55
C ASP A 47 4.83 -7.96 15.06
N ALA A 48 5.68 -6.98 14.76
CA ALA A 48 5.51 -5.62 15.24
C ALA A 48 4.45 -4.79 14.50
N LEU A 49 3.85 -5.32 13.44
CA LEU A 49 2.72 -4.73 12.72
C LEU A 49 1.46 -5.61 12.82
N GLU A 50 1.50 -6.67 13.63
CA GLU A 50 0.45 -7.69 13.72
C GLU A 50 0.00 -8.21 12.33
N GLY A 51 0.95 -8.23 11.39
CA GLY A 51 0.74 -8.57 10.00
C GLY A 51 1.27 -9.96 9.65
N SER A 52 0.91 -10.45 8.46
CA SER A 52 1.47 -11.71 7.94
C SER A 52 2.85 -11.47 7.32
N PRO A 53 3.85 -12.34 7.57
CA PRO A 53 5.14 -12.30 6.89
C PRO A 53 5.03 -12.25 5.36
N LEU A 54 4.03 -12.92 4.78
CA LEU A 54 3.76 -12.90 3.34
C LEU A 54 3.34 -11.52 2.84
N VAL A 55 2.52 -10.81 3.62
CA VAL A 55 2.08 -9.46 3.28
C VAL A 55 3.27 -8.51 3.32
N ILE A 56 4.09 -8.58 4.37
CA ILE A 56 5.30 -7.77 4.48
C ILE A 56 6.26 -8.04 3.31
N GLN A 57 6.45 -9.31 2.93
CA GLN A 57 7.28 -9.68 1.79
C GLN A 57 6.78 -9.09 0.47
N ASN A 58 5.46 -9.12 0.22
CA ASN A 58 4.88 -8.53 -0.98
C ASN A 58 5.16 -7.02 -1.05
N PHE A 59 4.99 -6.30 0.07
CA PHE A 59 5.32 -4.89 0.16
C PHE A 59 6.81 -4.62 -0.09
N ILE A 60 7.71 -5.46 0.43
CA ILE A 60 9.14 -5.32 0.17
C ILE A 60 9.46 -5.50 -1.31
N ASN A 61 8.91 -6.54 -1.94
CA ASN A 61 9.10 -6.79 -3.36
C ASN A 61 8.58 -5.63 -4.22
N GLU A 62 7.43 -5.07 -3.86
CA GLU A 62 6.86 -3.91 -4.54
C GLU A 62 7.76 -2.68 -4.42
N LEU A 63 8.29 -2.42 -3.22
CA LEU A 63 9.23 -1.31 -2.99
C LEU A 63 10.54 -1.48 -3.78
N GLU A 64 11.05 -2.70 -3.86
CA GLU A 64 12.23 -3.02 -4.70
C GLU A 64 11.92 -2.85 -6.18
N TYR A 65 10.74 -3.31 -6.63
CA TYR A 65 10.29 -3.15 -8.02
C TYR A 65 10.15 -1.68 -8.39
N GLU A 66 9.49 -0.88 -7.56
CA GLU A 66 9.33 0.57 -7.74
C GLU A 66 10.68 1.26 -7.81
N LYS A 67 11.62 0.93 -6.91
CA LYS A 67 12.98 1.48 -6.92
C LYS A 67 13.72 1.14 -8.22
N ALA A 68 13.67 -0.12 -8.65
CA ALA A 68 14.33 -0.57 -9.87
C ALA A 68 13.72 0.05 -11.15
N HIS A 69 12.41 0.31 -11.17
CA HIS A 69 11.72 0.86 -12.34
C HIS A 69 11.64 2.40 -12.33
N SER A 70 11.86 3.05 -11.20
CA SER A 70 12.02 4.51 -11.15
C SER A 70 13.41 4.96 -11.65
N GLU A 71 14.43 4.11 -11.52
CA GLU A 71 15.76 4.33 -12.10
C GLU A 71 15.80 4.21 -13.64
N LEU A 72 14.77 3.66 -14.29
CA LEU A 72 14.67 3.53 -15.76
C LEU A 72 14.04 4.74 -16.47
N ASN A 73 13.52 5.72 -15.72
CA ASN A 73 12.87 6.93 -16.25
C ASN A 73 13.73 8.22 -16.09
N LEU A 74 15.04 8.08 -15.84
CA LEU A 74 16.04 9.17 -15.74
C LEU A 74 17.04 9.09 -16.89
#